data_AF-A0AAN0J8N6-F1
#
_entry.id   AF-A0AAN0J8N6-F1
#
_cell.length_a   1.000
_cell.length_b   1.000
_cell.length_c   1.000
_cell.angle_alpha   90.00
_cell.angle_beta   90.00
_cell.angle_gamma   90.00
#
_symmetry.space_group_name_H-M   'P 1'
#
loop_
_entity.id
_entity.type
_entity.pdbx_description
1 polymer ?
#
loop_
_entity_poly.entity_id
_entity_poly.type
_entity_poly.pdbx_seq_one_letter_code
_entity_poly.pdbx_strand_id
1 'polypeptide(L)'
;MVIWFFLLLHYVSCQPFFGSLPPRPSTGVRLFLGEENVTIANFSMIAAGLFHDTDIDEPGNAVGVNGSPDGQNDGLWCQSSLNQNMIGTWYYPDGTTVPLGPGSPLFANNTATGQIGLLRTGGIASVQGLYSCVIPNEEGINQTLYVAAYGNTDFLMDGELPTIDGSSSSFQLLSSVDADPPVFSLSFNVTNRSPTIVTCSVDNGNQFNVSDNDLIRTVTLVNNDVQVQVSAMFRMRVPGLYKCFVTTDRITTTPLVSTNMTMRNVTVTGSPLNFTYSRDSFLSVTLGWSPSAVISATPQYHVFVNNSNGIFINDSTTNTELSLSLRPDDEYNIRLVATGEDLPSEIITVTVLESTCRSKIIFIHL
;
A
#
# COMPACT_ATOMS: atom_id res chain seq x y z
N MET A 1 -44.62 53.74 33.75
CA MET A 1 -43.64 53.65 32.66
C MET A 1 -42.32 53.20 33.27
N VAL A 2 -42.02 51.91 33.20
CA VAL A 2 -40.72 51.34 33.60
C VAL A 2 -40.38 50.34 32.50
N ILE A 3 -39.39 50.68 31.69
CA ILE A 3 -38.89 49.82 30.61
C ILE A 3 -37.55 49.28 31.11
N TRP A 4 -37.49 47.98 31.35
CA TRP A 4 -36.25 47.24 31.59
C TRP A 4 -35.58 46.97 30.24
N PHE A 5 -34.36 47.47 30.08
CA PHE A 5 -33.48 47.09 28.97
C PHE A 5 -32.63 45.89 29.41
N PHE A 6 -32.82 44.74 28.77
CA PHE A 6 -31.88 43.62 28.85
C PHE A 6 -30.74 43.89 27.86
N LEU A 7 -29.51 44.01 28.39
CA LEU A 7 -28.28 44.01 27.59
C LEU A 7 -27.94 42.57 27.20
N LEU A 8 -28.08 42.26 25.91
CA LEU A 8 -27.64 40.99 25.32
C LEU A 8 -26.16 41.13 24.93
N LEU A 9 -25.27 40.53 25.71
CA LEU A 9 -23.83 40.46 25.42
C LEU A 9 -23.62 39.44 24.28
N HIS A 10 -23.43 39.91 23.05
CA HIS A 10 -22.98 39.04 21.96
C HIS A 10 -21.48 38.78 22.12
N TYR A 11 -21.14 37.57 22.56
CA TYR A 11 -19.79 37.03 22.39
C TYR A 11 -19.54 36.82 20.89
N VAL A 12 -18.86 37.78 20.25
CA VAL A 12 -18.28 37.56 18.93
C VAL A 12 -17.00 36.74 19.15
N SER A 13 -17.06 35.44 18.87
CA SER A 13 -15.86 34.63 18.75
C SER A 13 -15.09 35.12 17.53
N CYS A 14 -14.00 35.83 17.77
CA CYS A 14 -13.06 36.25 16.74
C CYS A 14 -12.17 35.04 16.42
N GLN A 15 -12.66 34.10 15.61
CA GLN A 15 -11.77 33.15 14.95
C GLN A 15 -11.02 33.88 13.84
N PRO A 16 -9.70 33.64 13.66
CA PRO A 16 -8.97 34.21 12.55
C PRO A 16 -9.63 33.76 11.24
N PHE A 17 -9.91 34.74 10.39
CA PHE A 17 -10.53 34.54 9.09
C PHE A 17 -9.47 33.87 8.20
N PHE A 18 -9.46 32.54 8.14
CA PHE A 18 -8.80 31.80 7.07
C PHE A 18 -9.59 32.13 5.80
N GLY A 19 -8.94 32.41 4.66
CA GLY A 19 -9.68 32.74 3.46
C GLY A 19 -10.47 31.55 2.86
N SER A 20 -10.64 31.50 1.53
CA SER A 20 -11.27 30.36 0.87
C SER A 20 -10.53 29.04 1.17
N LEU A 21 -11.20 28.11 1.85
CA LEU A 21 -10.68 26.77 2.10
C LEU A 21 -10.44 26.03 0.77
N PRO A 22 -9.39 25.20 0.67
CA PRO A 22 -9.11 24.47 -0.56
C PRO A 22 -10.25 23.51 -0.90
N PRO A 23 -10.46 23.23 -2.21
CA PRO A 23 -11.53 22.35 -2.67
C PRO A 23 -11.32 20.93 -2.13
N ARG A 24 -12.43 20.24 -1.83
CA ARG A 24 -12.42 18.87 -1.31
C ARG A 24 -12.43 17.83 -2.43
N PRO A 25 -11.88 16.62 -2.19
CA PRO A 25 -12.07 15.51 -3.11
C PRO A 25 -13.55 15.09 -3.16
N SER A 26 -13.99 14.62 -4.32
CA SER A 26 -15.35 14.07 -4.51
C SER A 26 -15.51 12.67 -3.91
N THR A 27 -14.41 11.92 -3.78
CA THR A 27 -14.34 10.54 -3.29
C THR A 27 -13.02 10.30 -2.59
N GLY A 28 -12.97 9.41 -1.59
CA GLY A 28 -11.75 9.02 -0.91
C GLY A 28 -11.15 10.13 -0.05
N VAL A 29 -9.84 10.02 0.14
CA VAL A 29 -8.98 10.94 0.89
C VAL A 29 -7.79 11.36 0.02
N ARG A 30 -7.20 12.53 0.29
CA ARG A 30 -5.98 12.98 -0.39
C ARG A 30 -5.15 13.94 0.46
N LEU A 31 -3.88 14.08 0.11
CA LEU A 31 -3.04 15.20 0.51
C LEU A 31 -3.10 16.31 -0.53
N PHE A 32 -3.10 17.56 -0.07
CA PHE A 32 -3.28 18.73 -0.92
C PHE A 32 -2.44 19.90 -0.41
N LEU A 33 -1.67 20.54 -1.30
CA LEU A 33 -0.98 21.79 -1.00
C LEU A 33 -1.92 22.94 -1.31
N GLY A 34 -2.28 23.72 -0.28
CA GLY A 34 -3.27 24.79 -0.38
C GLY A 34 -2.89 25.84 -1.41
N GLU A 35 -1.72 26.45 -1.23
CA GLU A 35 -1.21 27.53 -2.09
C GLU A 35 -0.95 27.07 -3.52
N GLU A 36 -0.23 25.96 -3.68
CA GLU A 36 0.10 25.39 -4.99
C GLU A 36 -1.12 24.84 -5.74
N ASN A 37 -2.29 24.77 -5.09
CA ASN A 37 -3.53 24.18 -5.61
C ASN A 37 -3.30 22.80 -6.25
N VAL A 38 -2.48 21.96 -5.61
CA VAL A 38 -2.01 20.70 -6.16
C VAL A 38 -2.31 19.54 -5.21
N THR A 39 -2.83 18.45 -5.77
CA THR A 39 -2.92 17.17 -5.07
C THR A 39 -1.56 16.50 -5.10
N ILE A 40 -1.08 16.06 -3.95
CA ILE A 40 0.18 15.32 -3.82
C ILE A 40 -0.12 13.87 -3.49
N ALA A 41 0.79 12.96 -3.85
CA ALA A 41 0.61 11.55 -3.54
C ALA A 41 0.52 11.33 -2.01
N ASN A 42 -0.19 10.29 -1.60
CA ASN A 42 -0.41 9.92 -0.19
C ASN A 42 0.88 9.60 0.60
N PHE A 43 2.01 9.61 -0.09
CA PHE A 43 3.33 9.37 0.45
C PHE A 43 4.35 10.21 -0.35
N SER A 44 4.52 11.47 0.05
CA SER A 44 5.30 12.47 -0.71
C SER A 44 6.40 13.10 0.14
N MET A 45 7.36 13.75 -0.51
CA MET A 45 8.35 14.62 0.14
C MET A 45 8.18 16.05 -0.35
N ILE A 46 8.03 16.99 0.60
CA ILE A 46 7.82 18.41 0.32
C ILE A 46 8.90 19.26 0.99
N ALA A 47 9.26 20.36 0.35
CA ALA A 47 10.02 21.41 1.01
C ALA A 47 9.11 22.13 2.02
N ALA A 48 9.64 22.45 3.19
CA ALA A 48 8.94 23.20 4.24
C ALA A 48 8.40 24.55 3.73
N GLY A 49 9.09 25.12 2.73
CA GLY A 49 8.67 26.34 2.08
C GLY A 49 7.35 26.23 1.33
N LEU A 50 6.82 25.03 1.06
CA LEU A 50 5.57 24.81 0.31
C LEU A 50 4.30 24.89 1.15
N PHE A 51 4.42 24.92 2.47
CA PHE A 51 3.28 25.23 3.32
C PHE A 51 3.68 26.40 4.20
N HIS A 52 3.23 27.61 3.88
CA HIS A 52 3.88 28.85 4.32
C HIS A 52 3.60 29.19 5.80
N ASP A 53 4.53 29.93 6.45
CA ASP A 53 4.40 30.43 7.84
C ASP A 53 3.67 31.76 7.96
N THR A 54 3.44 32.38 6.82
CA THR A 54 2.63 33.56 6.62
C THR A 54 1.80 33.25 5.37
N ASP A 55 0.58 33.76 5.28
CA ASP A 55 -0.13 33.89 3.99
C ASP A 55 0.81 34.69 3.06
N ILE A 56 1.46 34.03 2.10
CA ILE A 56 2.34 34.66 1.11
C ILE A 56 1.61 34.65 -0.24
N ASP A 57 0.42 35.24 -0.28
CA ASP A 57 -0.44 35.13 -1.45
C ASP A 57 0.08 35.97 -2.63
N GLU A 58 -0.11 35.43 -3.84
CA GLU A 58 -0.20 36.17 -5.10
C GLU A 58 -1.25 37.31 -5.02
N PRO A 59 -1.21 38.36 -5.89
CA PRO A 59 -2.16 39.46 -5.79
C PRO A 59 -3.60 38.98 -6.01
N GLY A 60 -4.37 38.89 -4.94
CA GLY A 60 -5.78 38.52 -4.95
C GLY A 60 -6.64 39.39 -5.86
N ASN A 61 -7.79 38.85 -6.24
CA ASN A 61 -8.71 39.40 -7.27
C ASN A 61 -9.41 40.71 -6.86
N ALA A 62 -9.00 41.34 -5.75
CA ALA A 62 -9.52 42.61 -5.28
C ALA A 62 -8.97 43.74 -6.15
N VAL A 63 -9.82 44.32 -7.00
CA VAL A 63 -9.47 45.46 -7.85
C VAL A 63 -8.90 46.59 -7.00
N GLY A 64 -7.60 46.86 -7.15
CA GLY A 64 -6.91 48.01 -6.56
C GLY A 64 -6.04 47.74 -5.32
N VAL A 65 -5.79 46.49 -4.94
CA VAL A 65 -4.90 46.15 -3.81
C VAL A 65 -3.76 45.25 -4.30
N ASN A 66 -2.54 45.79 -4.39
CA ASN A 66 -1.34 44.97 -4.55
C ASN A 66 -1.08 44.22 -3.22
N GLY A 67 -1.03 42.88 -3.26
CA GLY A 67 -0.81 42.04 -2.07
C GLY A 67 -2.09 41.78 -1.25
N SER A 68 -3.26 41.73 -1.89
CA SER A 68 -4.45 41.18 -1.23
C SER A 68 -4.31 39.67 -1.13
N PRO A 69 -4.60 39.06 0.03
CA PRO A 69 -4.71 37.62 0.13
C PRO A 69 -5.67 37.05 -0.92
N ASP A 70 -5.28 35.99 -1.64
CA ASP A 70 -6.16 35.21 -2.51
C ASP A 70 -7.16 34.38 -1.67
N GLY A 71 -6.83 34.23 -0.39
CA GLY A 71 -7.60 33.57 0.63
C GLY A 71 -7.40 32.06 0.66
N GLN A 72 -6.62 31.44 -0.23
CA GLN A 72 -6.25 30.05 -0.01
C GLN A 72 -5.31 29.98 1.17
N ASN A 73 -5.60 29.07 2.09
CA ASN A 73 -4.71 28.88 3.22
C ASN A 73 -3.53 28.02 2.78
N ASP A 74 -2.34 28.60 2.85
CA ASP A 74 -1.00 28.07 2.55
C ASP A 74 -0.58 26.82 3.34
N GLY A 75 -1.51 26.15 4.02
CA GLY A 75 -1.24 24.91 4.73
C GLY A 75 -1.06 23.69 3.82
N LEU A 76 -0.53 22.63 4.45
CA LEU A 76 -0.62 21.28 3.92
C LEU A 76 -1.92 20.63 4.42
N TRP A 77 -2.79 20.26 3.51
CA TRP A 77 -4.13 19.78 3.82
C TRP A 77 -4.25 18.27 3.67
N CYS A 78 -4.86 17.67 4.67
CA CYS A 78 -5.35 16.30 4.62
C CYS A 78 -6.87 16.35 4.48
N GLN A 79 -7.37 15.87 3.35
CA GLN A 79 -8.76 16.07 2.94
C GLN A 79 -9.49 14.75 2.79
N SER A 80 -10.77 14.78 3.12
CA SER A 80 -11.71 13.69 2.95
C SER A 80 -12.96 14.17 2.21
N SER A 81 -13.54 13.27 1.43
CA SER A 81 -14.88 13.46 0.85
C SER A 81 -15.99 13.34 1.92
N LEU A 82 -15.68 12.81 3.11
CA LEU A 82 -16.61 12.73 4.23
C LEU A 82 -16.93 14.12 4.78
N ASN A 83 -18.21 14.49 4.74
CA ASN A 83 -18.70 15.82 5.13
C ASN A 83 -18.88 15.94 6.66
N GLN A 84 -17.78 15.88 7.41
CA GLN A 84 -17.77 15.93 8.87
C GLN A 84 -16.88 17.07 9.39
N ASN A 85 -17.34 17.77 10.43
CA ASN A 85 -16.55 18.80 11.12
C ASN A 85 -15.57 18.16 12.11
N MET A 86 -14.47 18.86 12.42
CA MET A 86 -13.47 18.40 13.41
C MET A 86 -12.97 16.98 13.09
N ILE A 87 -12.54 16.80 11.85
CA ILE A 87 -12.15 15.52 11.28
C ILE A 87 -10.63 15.39 11.25
N GLY A 88 -10.15 14.16 11.45
CA GLY A 88 -8.75 13.78 11.28
C GLY A 88 -7.80 14.34 12.34
N THR A 89 -6.55 13.88 12.26
CA THR A 89 -5.47 14.22 13.19
C THR A 89 -4.13 14.20 12.47
N TRP A 90 -3.30 15.23 12.67
CA TRP A 90 -1.90 15.25 12.27
C TRP A 90 -0.99 14.77 13.39
N TYR A 91 0.06 14.04 13.02
CA TYR A 91 1.09 13.53 13.90
C TYR A 91 2.48 13.98 13.43
N TYR A 92 3.31 14.37 14.39
CA TYR A 92 4.73 14.64 14.22
C TYR A 92 5.50 13.38 13.81
N PRO A 93 6.75 13.52 13.34
CA PRO A 93 7.62 12.39 13.01
C PRO A 93 7.90 11.43 14.18
N ASP A 94 7.79 11.90 15.42
CA ASP A 94 7.93 11.07 16.63
C ASP A 94 6.63 10.34 17.03
N GLY A 95 5.55 10.51 16.25
CA GLY A 95 4.24 9.92 16.50
C GLY A 95 3.36 10.69 17.50
N THR A 96 3.83 11.81 18.05
CA THR A 96 2.99 12.67 18.92
C THR A 96 2.01 13.50 18.09
N THR A 97 0.87 13.88 18.67
CA THR A 97 -0.15 14.66 17.96
C THR A 97 0.27 16.11 17.79
N VAL A 98 0.07 16.65 16.59
CA VAL A 98 0.19 18.09 16.34
C VAL A 98 -0.95 18.82 17.07
N PRO A 99 -0.67 19.88 17.86
CA PRO A 99 -1.68 20.56 18.66
C PRO A 99 -2.73 21.25 17.77
N LEU A 100 -3.99 21.24 18.22
CA LEU A 100 -5.07 22.00 17.59
C LEU A 100 -5.00 23.47 17.99
N GLY A 101 -5.08 24.36 17.00
CA GLY A 101 -5.00 25.81 17.24
C GLY A 101 -3.56 26.31 17.38
N PRO A 102 -3.35 27.63 17.49
CA PRO A 102 -2.03 28.24 17.30
C PRO A 102 -0.97 27.63 18.23
N GLY A 103 0.05 27.05 17.61
CA GLY A 103 1.19 26.41 18.24
C GLY A 103 2.47 26.74 17.49
N SER A 104 3.63 26.48 18.10
CA SER A 104 4.94 26.79 17.51
C SER A 104 5.84 25.54 17.51
N PRO A 105 6.52 25.22 16.39
CA PRO A 105 6.46 25.93 15.10
C PRO A 105 5.27 25.52 14.22
N LEU A 106 4.52 24.47 14.62
CA LEU A 106 3.43 23.87 13.86
C LEU A 106 2.15 23.75 14.68
N PHE A 107 1.03 23.78 13.96
CA PHE A 107 -0.28 23.45 14.50
C PHE A 107 -1.21 22.85 13.47
N ALA A 108 -2.26 22.18 13.96
CA ALA A 108 -3.31 21.61 13.16
C ALA A 108 -4.60 22.42 13.26
N ASN A 109 -5.36 22.48 12.17
CA ASN A 109 -6.65 23.13 12.10
C ASN A 109 -7.69 22.25 11.39
N ASN A 110 -8.65 21.73 12.16
CA ASN A 110 -9.72 20.85 11.70
C ASN A 110 -11.10 21.54 11.70
N THR A 111 -11.13 22.88 11.76
CA THR A 111 -12.38 23.65 11.71
C THR A 111 -13.06 23.58 10.35
N ALA A 112 -12.28 23.29 9.30
CA ALA A 112 -12.77 23.05 7.95
C ALA A 112 -13.52 21.71 7.85
N THR A 113 -14.74 21.72 7.32
CA THR A 113 -15.52 20.49 7.14
C THR A 113 -14.84 19.54 6.16
N GLY A 114 -14.60 18.30 6.57
CA GLY A 114 -13.98 17.27 5.75
C GLY A 114 -12.46 17.42 5.58
N GLN A 115 -11.80 18.32 6.30
CA GLN A 115 -10.38 18.59 6.11
C GLN A 115 -9.66 18.94 7.43
N ILE A 116 -8.36 18.67 7.47
CA ILE A 116 -7.46 19.14 8.52
C ILE A 116 -6.16 19.66 7.92
N GLY A 117 -5.87 20.93 8.18
CA GLY A 117 -4.65 21.59 7.72
C GLY A 117 -3.52 21.45 8.74
N LEU A 118 -2.31 21.18 8.27
CA LEU A 118 -1.05 21.35 8.98
C LEU A 118 -0.48 22.72 8.58
N LEU A 119 -0.34 23.59 9.56
CA LEU A 119 -0.01 25.00 9.41
C LEU A 119 1.26 25.30 10.21
N ARG A 120 2.09 26.21 9.70
CA ARG A 120 3.30 26.64 10.38
C ARG A 120 3.21 28.12 10.76
N THR A 121 3.95 28.50 11.80
CA THR A 121 4.12 29.91 12.22
C THR A 121 5.60 30.30 12.25
N GLY A 122 6.47 29.46 11.67
CA GLY A 122 7.91 29.66 11.59
C GLY A 122 8.59 28.52 10.84
N GLY A 123 9.93 28.45 10.94
CA GLY A 123 10.71 27.37 10.35
C GLY A 123 10.53 26.03 11.08
N ILE A 124 10.59 24.92 10.34
CA ILE A 124 10.40 23.56 10.87
C ILE A 124 11.70 22.84 11.23
N ALA A 125 12.83 23.55 11.31
CA ALA A 125 14.17 22.94 11.40
C ALA A 125 14.32 21.92 12.55
N SER A 126 13.65 22.15 13.69
CA SER A 126 13.68 21.27 14.87
C SER A 126 12.66 20.13 14.85
N VAL A 127 11.79 20.07 13.84
CA VAL A 127 10.69 19.08 13.73
C VAL A 127 10.63 18.44 12.34
N GLN A 128 11.71 18.45 11.58
CA GLN A 128 11.74 17.84 10.24
C GLN A 128 11.54 16.32 10.31
N GLY A 129 10.95 15.73 9.27
CA GLY A 129 10.78 14.29 9.16
C GLY A 129 9.47 13.86 8.50
N LEU A 130 9.07 12.61 8.72
CA LEU A 130 7.85 12.03 8.14
C LEU A 130 6.64 12.27 9.04
N TYR A 131 5.79 13.19 8.63
CA TYR A 131 4.49 13.44 9.26
C TYR A 131 3.46 12.43 8.77
N SER A 132 2.44 12.21 9.59
CA SER A 132 1.27 11.43 9.17
C SER A 132 -0.03 12.13 9.50
N CYS A 133 -1.02 11.97 8.63
CA CYS A 133 -2.39 12.37 8.87
C CYS A 133 -3.29 11.14 8.89
N VAL A 134 -4.09 10.99 9.94
CA VAL A 134 -5.15 9.98 9.99
C VAL A 134 -6.47 10.68 9.74
N ILE A 135 -7.21 10.27 8.70
CA ILE A 135 -8.51 10.86 8.33
C ILE A 135 -9.44 9.77 7.76
N PRO A 136 -10.73 9.72 8.13
CA PRO A 136 -11.66 8.73 7.57
C PRO A 136 -12.03 9.06 6.13
N ASN A 137 -12.22 8.01 5.32
CA ASN A 137 -12.83 8.10 3.99
C ASN A 137 -14.38 8.26 4.07
N GLU A 138 -15.05 8.27 2.93
CA GLU A 138 -16.51 8.38 2.81
C GLU A 138 -17.30 7.28 3.54
N GLU A 139 -16.68 6.12 3.77
CA GLU A 139 -17.26 4.99 4.50
C GLU A 139 -16.99 5.07 6.02
N GLY A 140 -16.27 6.10 6.49
CA GLY A 140 -15.88 6.25 7.89
C GLY A 140 -14.64 5.43 8.29
N ILE A 141 -13.93 4.84 7.33
CA ILE A 141 -12.73 4.03 7.57
C ILE A 141 -11.51 4.94 7.56
N ASN A 142 -10.78 4.97 8.68
CA ASN A 142 -9.55 5.74 8.83
C ASN A 142 -8.48 5.32 7.82
N GLN A 143 -7.99 6.30 7.08
CA GLN A 143 -6.85 6.20 6.18
C GLN A 143 -5.68 6.97 6.79
N THR A 144 -4.47 6.49 6.58
CA THR A 144 -3.25 7.18 7.01
C THR A 144 -2.49 7.66 5.79
N LEU A 145 -2.29 8.98 5.71
CA LEU A 145 -1.51 9.65 4.67
C LEU A 145 -0.18 10.10 5.27
N TYR A 146 0.90 10.05 4.50
CA TYR A 146 2.24 10.37 4.95
C TYR A 146 2.88 11.44 4.09
N VAL A 147 3.63 12.32 4.73
CA VAL A 147 4.33 13.40 4.05
C VAL A 147 5.62 13.75 4.79
N ALA A 148 6.74 13.66 4.08
CA ALA A 148 8.03 14.02 4.62
C ALA A 148 8.28 15.50 4.36
N ALA A 149 8.46 16.29 5.42
CA ALA A 149 8.70 17.73 5.33
C ALA A 149 10.09 18.08 5.87
N TYR A 150 10.88 18.76 5.04
CA TYR A 150 12.25 19.19 5.36
C TYR A 150 12.47 20.65 4.99
N GLY A 151 13.31 21.36 5.73
CA GLY A 151 13.73 22.72 5.41
C GLY A 151 14.35 22.78 4.01
N ASN A 152 14.22 23.93 3.35
CA ASN A 152 14.59 24.06 1.93
C ASN A 152 16.04 23.65 1.62
N THR A 153 16.98 23.85 2.55
CA THR A 153 18.38 23.41 2.40
C THR A 153 18.55 21.91 2.58
N ASP A 154 17.85 21.33 3.55
CA ASP A 154 17.95 19.92 3.93
C ASP A 154 17.19 19.03 2.95
N PHE A 155 16.17 19.60 2.31
CA PHE A 155 15.43 19.02 1.20
C PHE A 155 16.30 18.81 -0.06
N LEU A 156 17.23 19.73 -0.33
CA LEU A 156 18.06 19.74 -1.54
C LEU A 156 19.31 18.85 -1.44
N MET A 157 19.60 18.23 -0.30
CA MET A 157 20.76 17.36 -0.18
C MET A 157 20.54 16.05 -0.97
N ASP A 158 21.25 15.90 -2.08
CA ASP A 158 21.20 14.74 -2.99
C ASP A 158 21.80 13.44 -2.41
N GLY A 159 22.33 13.48 -1.20
CA GLY A 159 23.06 12.37 -0.56
C GLY A 159 22.19 11.20 -0.09
N GLU A 160 20.86 11.31 -0.14
CA GLU A 160 19.96 10.30 0.42
C GLU A 160 18.79 10.05 -0.53
N LEU A 161 19.05 9.31 -1.61
CA LEU A 161 17.98 8.79 -2.46
C LEU A 161 17.28 7.62 -1.72
N PRO A 162 15.97 7.38 -1.97
CA PRO A 162 15.31 6.19 -1.45
C PRO A 162 16.11 4.97 -1.89
N THR A 163 16.58 4.19 -0.93
CA THR A 163 17.49 3.07 -1.16
C THR A 163 16.77 1.78 -0.76
N ILE A 164 16.56 0.87 -1.71
CA ILE A 164 16.06 -0.46 -1.42
C ILE A 164 17.16 -1.23 -0.70
N ASP A 165 16.88 -1.65 0.53
CA ASP A 165 17.76 -2.55 1.27
C ASP A 165 17.71 -3.93 0.60
N GLY A 166 18.82 -4.30 -0.03
CA GLY A 166 18.97 -5.56 -0.74
C GLY A 166 18.92 -6.81 0.15
N SER A 167 18.95 -6.65 1.47
CA SER A 167 18.99 -7.76 2.44
C SER A 167 17.66 -8.11 3.10
N SER A 168 16.67 -7.21 3.09
CA SER A 168 15.40 -7.34 3.85
C SER A 168 14.20 -7.74 3.00
N SER A 169 14.46 -8.46 1.93
CA SER A 169 13.46 -8.75 0.93
C SER A 169 12.78 -10.09 1.05
N SER A 170 11.50 -10.14 0.66
CA SER A 170 10.77 -11.39 0.47
C SER A 170 9.89 -11.34 -0.77
N PHE A 171 9.79 -12.47 -1.47
CA PHE A 171 8.76 -12.69 -2.47
C PHE A 171 7.87 -13.81 -1.93
N GLN A 172 6.56 -13.56 -1.81
CA GLN A 172 5.63 -14.46 -1.15
C GLN A 172 4.36 -14.64 -1.98
N LEU A 173 3.84 -15.86 -1.99
CA LEU A 173 2.48 -16.14 -2.47
C LEU A 173 1.49 -15.73 -1.36
N LEU A 174 0.58 -14.81 -1.67
CA LEU A 174 -0.42 -14.32 -0.71
C LEU A 174 -1.71 -15.14 -0.75
N SER A 175 -2.13 -15.57 -1.95
CA SER A 175 -3.29 -16.46 -2.11
C SER A 175 -3.16 -17.29 -3.38
N SER A 176 -3.22 -18.61 -3.23
CA SER A 176 -3.30 -19.58 -4.34
C SER A 176 -4.68 -20.22 -4.50
N VAL A 177 -5.53 -20.13 -3.48
CA VAL A 177 -6.73 -20.98 -3.34
C VAL A 177 -8.00 -20.23 -3.73
N ASP A 178 -8.10 -18.95 -3.40
CA ASP A 178 -9.33 -18.15 -3.61
C ASP A 178 -9.21 -17.11 -4.74
N ALA A 179 -8.02 -16.93 -5.29
CA ALA A 179 -7.78 -16.00 -6.38
C ALA A 179 -7.39 -16.76 -7.65
N ASP A 180 -8.26 -16.70 -8.65
CA ASP A 180 -7.91 -17.05 -10.03
C ASP A 180 -7.91 -15.77 -10.87
N PRO A 181 -6.72 -15.22 -11.20
CA PRO A 181 -5.37 -15.76 -10.99
C PRO A 181 -4.81 -15.55 -9.56
N PRO A 182 -3.81 -16.37 -9.12
CA PRO A 182 -3.16 -16.26 -7.81
C PRO A 182 -2.53 -14.89 -7.55
N VAL A 183 -2.52 -14.47 -6.29
CA VAL A 183 -1.95 -13.18 -5.86
C VAL A 183 -0.62 -13.39 -5.18
N PHE A 184 0.38 -12.62 -5.60
CA PHE A 184 1.72 -12.63 -5.02
C PHE A 184 2.09 -11.25 -4.46
N SER A 185 3.03 -11.21 -3.53
CA SER A 185 3.63 -10.01 -3.00
C SER A 185 5.14 -10.04 -3.18
N LEU A 186 5.69 -8.94 -3.71
CA LEU A 186 7.10 -8.62 -3.56
C LEU A 186 7.23 -7.56 -2.48
N SER A 187 7.91 -7.92 -1.39
CA SER A 187 8.18 -7.03 -0.28
C SER A 187 9.67 -6.71 -0.17
N PHE A 188 9.98 -5.44 0.08
CA PHE A 188 11.33 -4.95 0.31
C PHE A 188 11.29 -3.71 1.20
N ASN A 189 12.34 -3.48 1.97
CA ASN A 189 12.44 -2.25 2.75
C ASN A 189 13.16 -1.17 1.95
N VAL A 190 12.71 0.06 2.15
CA VAL A 190 13.33 1.26 1.63
C VAL A 190 13.86 2.08 2.81
N THR A 191 15.11 2.50 2.70
CA THR A 191 15.85 3.30 3.68
C THR A 191 16.28 4.63 3.07
N ASN A 192 16.86 5.51 3.90
CA ASN A 192 17.28 6.89 3.61
C ASN A 192 16.11 7.85 3.34
N ARG A 193 15.21 7.53 2.41
CA ARG A 193 14.03 8.35 2.12
C ARG A 193 12.81 7.51 1.77
N SER A 194 11.69 8.17 2.00
CA SER A 194 10.34 7.70 1.72
C SER A 194 10.08 7.62 0.21
N PRO A 195 9.80 6.43 -0.37
CA PRO A 195 9.52 6.29 -1.80
C PRO A 195 8.13 6.83 -2.15
N THR A 196 8.01 7.66 -3.18
CA THR A 196 6.71 8.19 -3.66
C THR A 196 6.07 7.29 -4.71
N ILE A 197 6.85 6.77 -5.66
CA ILE A 197 6.37 5.90 -6.74
C ILE A 197 7.15 4.58 -6.69
N VAL A 198 6.43 3.48 -6.92
CA VAL A 198 7.00 2.14 -7.04
C VAL A 198 6.63 1.59 -8.41
N THR A 199 7.63 1.34 -9.24
CA THR A 199 7.43 0.85 -10.60
C THR A 199 8.09 -0.50 -10.75
N CYS A 200 7.34 -1.48 -11.24
CA CYS A 200 7.84 -2.82 -11.47
C CYS A 200 7.76 -3.19 -12.97
N SER A 201 8.61 -4.11 -13.40
CA SER A 201 8.64 -4.58 -14.78
C SER A 201 9.13 -6.03 -14.81
N VAL A 202 8.72 -6.77 -15.84
CA VAL A 202 9.15 -8.16 -16.05
C VAL A 202 9.80 -8.27 -17.42
N ASP A 203 10.99 -8.88 -17.46
CA ASP A 203 11.74 -9.24 -18.68
C ASP A 203 11.89 -8.13 -19.72
N ASN A 204 12.50 -6.99 -19.34
CA ASN A 204 13.02 -5.94 -20.23
C ASN A 204 12.05 -5.33 -21.28
N GLY A 205 10.76 -5.64 -21.26
CA GLY A 205 9.82 -5.21 -22.31
C GLY A 205 8.46 -4.74 -21.82
N ASN A 206 7.90 -5.37 -20.78
CA ASN A 206 6.59 -5.01 -20.25
C ASN A 206 6.74 -4.33 -18.89
N GLN A 207 6.88 -3.01 -18.91
CA GLN A 207 6.77 -2.17 -17.72
C GLN A 207 5.29 -2.06 -17.35
N PHE A 208 4.97 -2.25 -16.07
CA PHE A 208 3.64 -1.96 -15.56
C PHE A 208 3.76 -1.19 -14.25
N ASN A 209 3.07 -0.06 -14.18
CA ASN A 209 3.01 0.69 -12.95
C ASN A 209 2.17 -0.11 -11.96
N VAL A 210 2.70 -0.36 -10.77
CA VAL A 210 1.91 -0.93 -9.69
C VAL A 210 0.96 0.17 -9.25
N SER A 211 -0.35 -0.06 -9.34
CA SER A 211 -1.34 0.89 -8.86
C SER A 211 -1.14 1.10 -7.35
N ASP A 212 -1.43 2.30 -6.84
CA ASP A 212 -1.42 2.55 -5.39
C ASP A 212 -2.35 1.59 -4.62
N ASN A 213 -3.41 1.08 -5.25
CA ASN A 213 -4.30 0.07 -4.65
C ASN A 213 -3.65 -1.32 -4.49
N ASP A 214 -2.61 -1.61 -5.27
CA ASP A 214 -1.84 -2.85 -5.20
C ASP A 214 -0.48 -2.61 -4.48
N LEU A 215 -0.29 -1.44 -3.85
CA LEU A 215 0.88 -1.09 -3.06
C LEU A 215 0.51 -0.92 -1.59
N ILE A 216 1.13 -1.71 -0.72
CA ILE A 216 1.05 -1.53 0.72
C ILE A 216 2.37 -0.95 1.21
N ARG A 217 2.31 0.17 1.93
CA ARG A 217 3.47 0.82 2.54
C ARG A 217 3.30 0.78 4.05
N THR A 218 4.21 0.10 4.73
CA THR A 218 4.24 0.02 6.19
C THR A 218 5.42 0.84 6.68
N VAL A 219 5.14 1.86 7.48
CA VAL A 219 6.17 2.75 8.05
C VAL A 219 6.60 2.22 9.41
N THR A 220 7.90 2.05 9.59
CA THR A 220 8.53 1.68 10.86
C THR A 220 9.61 2.69 11.23
N LEU A 221 9.52 3.22 12.45
CA LEU A 221 10.52 4.14 13.00
C LEU A 221 11.68 3.31 13.57
N VAL A 222 12.87 3.46 13.01
CA VAL A 222 14.08 2.74 13.43
C VAL A 222 15.17 3.76 13.70
N ASN A 223 15.59 3.91 14.97
CA ASN A 223 16.72 4.76 15.38
C ASN A 223 16.66 6.21 14.82
N ASN A 224 15.51 6.88 14.95
CA ASN A 224 15.22 8.22 14.40
C ASN A 224 15.25 8.32 12.86
N ASP A 225 15.31 7.20 12.16
CA ASP A 225 15.13 7.12 10.71
C ASP A 225 13.82 6.38 10.37
N VAL A 226 13.32 6.64 9.17
CA VAL A 226 12.08 6.11 8.66
C VAL A 226 12.39 4.96 7.71
N GLN A 227 12.14 3.74 8.16
CA GLN A 227 12.17 2.58 7.27
C GLN A 227 10.76 2.34 6.72
N VAL A 228 10.64 2.26 5.40
CA VAL A 228 9.37 2.02 4.72
C VAL A 228 9.42 0.64 4.10
N GLN A 229 8.68 -0.31 4.67
CA GLN A 229 8.47 -1.58 4.01
C GLN A 229 7.42 -1.38 2.91
N VAL A 230 7.81 -1.70 1.68
CA VAL A 230 6.94 -1.66 0.50
C VAL A 230 6.59 -3.08 0.13
N SER A 231 5.31 -3.37 -0.04
CA SER A 231 4.77 -4.63 -0.56
C SER A 231 3.97 -4.31 -1.82
N ALA A 232 4.46 -4.79 -2.96
CA ALA A 232 3.79 -4.68 -4.24
C ALA A 232 3.05 -5.99 -4.54
N MET A 233 1.74 -5.89 -4.79
CA MET A 233 0.88 -7.01 -5.09
C MET A 233 0.77 -7.22 -6.60
N PHE A 234 0.85 -8.48 -7.04
CA PHE A 234 0.77 -8.86 -8.45
C PHE A 234 -0.33 -9.90 -8.64
N ARG A 235 -1.21 -9.63 -9.62
CA ARG A 235 -2.31 -10.52 -10.02
C ARG A 235 -2.00 -11.35 -11.27
N MET A 236 -1.00 -10.95 -12.05
CA MET A 236 -0.58 -11.68 -13.25
C MET A 236 0.91 -11.96 -13.16
N ARG A 237 1.31 -13.23 -13.24
CA ARG A 237 2.71 -13.64 -13.11
C ARG A 237 3.12 -14.47 -14.31
N VAL A 238 4.10 -13.97 -15.05
CA VAL A 238 4.89 -14.73 -16.04
C VAL A 238 6.26 -15.05 -15.43
N PRO A 239 6.88 -16.19 -15.77
CA PRO A 239 8.25 -16.46 -15.37
C PRO A 239 9.18 -15.38 -15.95
N GLY A 240 10.18 -14.93 -15.20
CA GLY A 240 11.02 -13.81 -15.62
C GLY A 240 11.77 -13.09 -14.51
N LEU A 241 12.59 -12.12 -14.90
CA LEU A 241 13.27 -11.21 -13.99
C LEU A 241 12.39 -10.01 -13.68
N TYR A 242 11.92 -9.94 -12.44
CA TYR A 242 11.13 -8.83 -11.91
C TYR A 242 12.09 -7.74 -11.45
N LYS A 243 11.95 -6.55 -12.02
CA LYS A 243 12.73 -5.36 -11.68
C LYS A 243 11.81 -4.31 -11.11
N CYS A 244 11.96 -4.01 -9.83
CA CYS A 244 11.24 -2.93 -9.17
C CYS A 244 12.17 -1.79 -8.83
N PHE A 245 11.69 -0.58 -9.05
CA PHE A 245 12.40 0.67 -8.79
C PHE A 245 11.52 1.53 -7.90
N VAL A 246 12.15 2.20 -6.95
CA VAL A 246 11.50 3.23 -6.17
C VAL A 246 12.02 4.58 -6.59
N THR A 247 11.09 5.53 -6.72
CA THR A 247 11.42 6.94 -6.92
C THR A 247 10.72 7.77 -5.85
N THR A 248 11.29 8.92 -5.55
CA THR A 248 10.65 9.91 -4.70
C THR A 248 10.38 11.13 -5.55
N ASP A 249 9.14 11.62 -5.50
CA ASP A 249 8.81 12.90 -6.11
C ASP A 249 9.21 13.98 -5.12
N ARG A 250 10.12 14.85 -5.57
CA ARG A 250 10.48 16.07 -4.85
C ARG A 250 9.58 17.19 -5.35
N ILE A 251 8.77 17.74 -4.45
CA ILE A 251 7.94 18.92 -4.73
C ILE A 251 8.68 20.12 -4.14
N THR A 252 9.09 21.06 -5.02
CA THR A 252 9.79 22.29 -4.61
C THR A 252 9.05 23.57 -4.94
N THR A 253 8.30 23.62 -6.05
CA THR A 253 7.46 24.77 -6.53
C THR A 253 6.83 24.52 -7.93
N THR A 254 6.64 23.25 -8.33
CA THR A 254 6.38 22.80 -9.72
C THR A 254 7.50 23.18 -10.72
N PRO A 255 8.07 22.22 -11.48
CA PRO A 255 7.58 20.87 -11.73
C PRO A 255 8.07 19.85 -10.68
N LEU A 256 7.35 18.72 -10.58
CA LEU A 256 7.80 17.56 -9.80
C LEU A 256 9.10 17.03 -10.40
N VAL A 257 10.14 16.90 -9.58
CA VAL A 257 11.39 16.27 -10.00
C VAL A 257 11.45 14.89 -9.36
N SER A 258 11.22 13.85 -10.16
CA SER A 258 11.41 12.46 -9.73
C SER A 258 12.90 12.13 -9.77
N THR A 259 13.49 11.84 -8.61
CA THR A 259 14.85 11.31 -8.53
C THR A 259 14.82 9.79 -8.37
N ASN A 260 15.40 9.09 -9.35
CA ASN A 260 15.80 7.67 -9.26
C ASN A 260 16.84 7.53 -8.11
N MET A 261 17.07 6.41 -7.39
CA MET A 261 17.29 5.05 -7.90
C MET A 261 17.58 4.06 -6.76
N THR A 262 16.94 2.90 -6.78
CA THR A 262 17.56 1.59 -6.47
C THR A 262 16.71 0.51 -7.13
N MET A 263 17.36 -0.45 -7.79
CA MET A 263 16.70 -1.53 -8.52
C MET A 263 16.72 -2.80 -7.67
N ARG A 264 15.55 -3.40 -7.49
CA ARG A 264 15.42 -4.73 -6.92
C ARG A 264 15.19 -5.74 -8.05
N ASN A 265 16.08 -6.72 -8.14
CA ASN A 265 15.98 -7.83 -9.06
C ASN A 265 15.53 -9.08 -8.32
N VAL A 266 14.41 -9.64 -8.75
CA VAL A 266 13.85 -10.90 -8.22
C VAL A 266 13.65 -11.84 -9.38
N THR A 267 14.26 -13.02 -9.30
CA THR A 267 14.20 -13.99 -10.39
C THR A 267 13.08 -14.96 -10.11
N VAL A 268 12.00 -14.80 -10.86
CA VAL A 268 10.85 -15.69 -10.75
C VAL A 268 11.04 -16.83 -11.73
N THR A 269 11.22 -18.02 -11.19
CA THR A 269 11.44 -19.22 -11.99
C THR A 269 10.11 -19.85 -12.40
N GLY A 270 10.16 -20.77 -13.36
CA GLY A 270 8.99 -21.50 -13.82
C GLY A 270 8.34 -22.35 -12.71
N SER A 271 7.19 -22.93 -13.04
CA SER A 271 6.52 -23.87 -12.14
C SER A 271 7.27 -25.20 -12.05
N PRO A 272 7.04 -26.01 -10.99
CA PRO A 272 7.44 -27.41 -10.99
C PRO A 272 6.99 -28.10 -12.27
N LEU A 273 7.87 -28.93 -12.84
CA LEU A 273 7.68 -29.58 -14.14
C LEU A 273 7.15 -31.00 -13.94
N ASN A 274 6.52 -31.56 -14.97
CA ASN A 274 6.03 -32.94 -14.97
C ASN A 274 5.15 -33.28 -13.77
N PHE A 275 4.30 -32.33 -13.34
CA PHE A 275 3.35 -32.56 -12.24
C PHE A 275 2.32 -33.59 -12.69
N THR A 276 2.39 -34.78 -12.09
CA THR A 276 1.62 -35.97 -12.45
C THR A 276 1.11 -36.67 -11.20
N TYR A 277 0.18 -37.60 -11.39
CA TYR A 277 -0.31 -38.44 -10.31
C TYR A 277 -0.36 -39.90 -10.73
N SER A 278 -0.10 -40.80 -9.78
CA SER A 278 -0.35 -42.24 -9.87
C SER A 278 -1.32 -42.65 -8.78
N ARG A 279 -2.18 -43.62 -9.11
CA ARG A 279 -3.10 -44.20 -8.14
C ARG A 279 -2.47 -45.45 -7.54
N ASP A 280 -2.16 -45.41 -6.25
CA ASP A 280 -1.51 -46.55 -5.58
C ASP A 280 -2.55 -47.50 -4.98
N SER A 281 -3.71 -46.97 -4.59
CA SER A 281 -4.81 -47.78 -4.06
C SER A 281 -6.16 -47.10 -4.26
N PHE A 282 -7.22 -47.70 -3.70
CA PHE A 282 -8.58 -47.17 -3.75
C PHE A 282 -8.68 -45.74 -3.19
N LEU A 283 -7.95 -45.44 -2.11
CA LEU A 283 -7.97 -44.15 -1.41
C LEU A 283 -6.65 -43.36 -1.54
N SER A 284 -5.59 -43.96 -2.09
CA SER A 284 -4.26 -43.35 -2.13
C SER A 284 -3.90 -42.91 -3.53
N VAL A 285 -3.50 -41.64 -3.63
CA VAL A 285 -2.92 -41.04 -4.83
C VAL A 285 -1.54 -40.53 -4.48
N THR A 286 -0.52 -40.94 -5.23
CA THR A 286 0.81 -40.36 -5.13
C THR A 286 0.97 -39.32 -6.23
N LEU A 287 1.33 -38.12 -5.82
CA LEU A 287 1.70 -37.01 -6.68
C LEU A 287 3.21 -37.06 -6.91
N GLY A 288 3.64 -36.78 -8.14
CA GLY A 288 5.05 -36.69 -8.52
C GLY A 288 5.31 -35.46 -9.37
N TRP A 289 6.47 -34.84 -9.17
CA TRP A 289 6.91 -33.68 -9.97
C TRP A 289 8.43 -33.66 -10.11
N SER A 290 8.93 -32.76 -10.94
CA SER A 290 10.35 -32.47 -11.10
C SER A 290 10.65 -31.01 -10.76
N PRO A 291 11.80 -30.74 -10.13
CA PRO A 291 12.26 -29.38 -9.84
C PRO A 291 12.33 -28.50 -11.10
N SER A 292 11.89 -27.23 -11.00
CA SER A 292 12.26 -26.17 -11.95
C SER A 292 13.77 -25.87 -11.88
N ALA A 293 14.36 -25.39 -12.99
CA ALA A 293 15.80 -25.31 -13.20
C ALA A 293 16.59 -24.39 -12.23
N VAL A 294 15.91 -23.61 -11.38
CA VAL A 294 16.53 -22.64 -10.45
C VAL A 294 15.88 -22.72 -9.07
N ILE A 295 15.62 -23.93 -8.61
CA ILE A 295 15.11 -24.14 -7.26
C ILE A 295 16.17 -23.78 -6.21
N SER A 296 15.73 -23.06 -5.17
CA SER A 296 16.42 -22.93 -3.88
C SER A 296 17.12 -24.24 -3.52
N ALA A 297 18.35 -24.20 -2.99
CA ALA A 297 19.10 -25.41 -2.64
C ALA A 297 18.33 -26.40 -1.73
N THR A 298 17.25 -25.95 -1.07
CA THR A 298 16.29 -26.76 -0.32
C THR A 298 14.85 -26.27 -0.58
N PRO A 299 14.13 -26.77 -1.61
CA PRO A 299 12.73 -26.43 -1.80
C PRO A 299 11.86 -27.11 -0.74
N GLN A 300 10.92 -26.37 -0.16
CA GLN A 300 9.72 -26.94 0.45
C GLN A 300 8.60 -26.81 -0.58
N TYR A 301 7.73 -27.80 -0.71
CA TYR A 301 6.60 -27.79 -1.61
C TYR A 301 5.32 -27.81 -0.79
N HIS A 302 4.33 -27.02 -1.19
CA HIS A 302 2.99 -26.99 -0.65
C HIS A 302 2.01 -27.52 -1.69
N VAL A 303 1.21 -28.49 -1.28
CA VAL A 303 0.16 -29.09 -2.12
C VAL A 303 -1.19 -28.62 -1.61
N PHE A 304 -1.92 -27.94 -2.50
CA PHE A 304 -3.28 -27.48 -2.26
C PHE A 304 -4.23 -28.38 -3.04
N VAL A 305 -5.16 -29.02 -2.32
CA VAL A 305 -6.21 -29.85 -2.89
C VAL A 305 -7.55 -29.18 -2.60
N ASN A 306 -8.37 -28.97 -3.63
CA ASN A 306 -9.76 -28.57 -3.47
C ASN A 306 -10.71 -29.55 -4.19
N ASN A 307 -11.96 -29.60 -3.76
CA ASN A 307 -13.05 -30.23 -4.52
C ASN A 307 -14.28 -29.30 -4.51
N SER A 308 -15.32 -29.69 -5.26
CA SER A 308 -16.59 -28.94 -5.34
C SER A 308 -17.30 -28.77 -3.99
N ASN A 309 -16.97 -29.60 -3.00
CA ASN A 309 -17.52 -29.56 -1.64
C ASN A 309 -16.72 -28.64 -0.69
N GLY A 310 -15.68 -27.96 -1.19
CA GLY A 310 -14.84 -27.08 -0.37
C GLY A 310 -13.93 -27.83 0.61
N ILE A 311 -13.59 -29.10 0.34
CA ILE A 311 -12.56 -29.80 1.10
C ILE A 311 -11.21 -29.21 0.72
N PHE A 312 -10.49 -28.66 1.70
CA PHE A 312 -9.15 -28.13 1.53
C PHE A 312 -8.14 -29.02 2.26
N ILE A 313 -7.27 -29.68 1.51
CA ILE A 313 -6.07 -30.31 2.08
C ILE A 313 -4.89 -29.40 1.77
N ASN A 314 -4.15 -29.03 2.80
CA ASN A 314 -2.88 -28.32 2.70
C ASN A 314 -1.82 -29.20 3.35
N ASP A 315 -0.90 -29.70 2.54
CA ASP A 315 0.21 -30.53 2.99
C ASP A 315 1.53 -29.99 2.43
N SER A 316 2.64 -30.32 3.07
CA SER A 316 3.95 -29.86 2.63
C SER A 316 5.03 -30.92 2.70
N THR A 317 5.95 -30.90 1.75
CA THR A 317 7.04 -31.87 1.65
C THR A 317 8.30 -31.22 1.08
N THR A 318 9.47 -31.71 1.45
CA THR A 318 10.73 -31.34 0.79
C THR A 318 11.09 -32.30 -0.34
N ASN A 319 10.33 -33.39 -0.50
CA ASN A 319 10.53 -34.38 -1.54
C ASN A 319 9.81 -33.96 -2.83
N THR A 320 10.12 -34.64 -3.93
CA THR A 320 9.46 -34.46 -5.23
C THR A 320 8.22 -35.35 -5.41
N GLU A 321 7.77 -35.97 -4.32
CA GLU A 321 6.62 -36.86 -4.28
C GLU A 321 5.85 -36.68 -2.97
N LEU A 322 4.53 -36.86 -3.04
CA LEU A 322 3.63 -36.81 -1.89
C LEU A 322 2.44 -37.76 -2.07
N SER A 323 2.18 -38.61 -1.07
CA SER A 323 1.01 -39.48 -1.06
C SER A 323 -0.14 -38.83 -0.28
N LEU A 324 -1.31 -38.74 -0.93
CA LEU A 324 -2.53 -38.17 -0.37
C LEU A 324 -3.61 -39.25 -0.23
N SER A 325 -4.38 -39.16 0.86
CA SER A 325 -5.57 -39.97 1.05
C SER A 325 -6.82 -39.18 0.63
N LEU A 326 -7.40 -39.52 -0.51
CA LEU A 326 -8.56 -38.83 -1.09
C LEU A 326 -9.80 -39.73 -1.03
N ARG A 327 -10.97 -39.12 -0.79
CA ARG A 327 -12.24 -39.87 -0.76
C ARG A 327 -12.65 -40.31 -2.17
N PRO A 328 -13.25 -41.50 -2.33
CA PRO A 328 -13.82 -41.94 -3.60
C PRO A 328 -15.01 -41.08 -4.01
N ASP A 329 -15.33 -41.16 -5.30
CA ASP A 329 -16.45 -40.51 -6.00
C ASP A 329 -16.45 -38.97 -5.94
N ASP A 330 -15.29 -38.38 -5.66
CA ASP A 330 -15.04 -36.96 -5.75
C ASP A 330 -14.04 -36.63 -6.87
N GLU A 331 -14.14 -35.41 -7.37
CA GLU A 331 -13.18 -34.79 -8.26
C GLU A 331 -12.39 -33.73 -7.49
N TYR A 332 -11.06 -33.84 -7.55
CA TYR A 332 -10.16 -32.95 -6.85
C TYR A 332 -9.33 -32.14 -7.83
N ASN A 333 -9.29 -30.82 -7.67
CA ASN A 333 -8.29 -29.99 -8.33
C ASN A 333 -7.10 -29.82 -7.40
N ILE A 334 -5.93 -30.20 -7.89
CA ILE A 334 -4.70 -30.20 -7.12
C ILE A 334 -3.73 -29.23 -7.76
N ARG A 335 -3.10 -28.40 -6.91
CA ARG A 335 -2.08 -27.43 -7.30
C ARG A 335 -0.87 -27.56 -6.39
N LEU A 336 0.32 -27.49 -6.98
CA LEU A 336 1.60 -27.57 -6.29
C LEU A 336 2.30 -26.21 -6.32
N VAL A 337 2.88 -25.80 -5.21
CA VAL A 337 3.65 -24.55 -5.10
C VAL A 337 4.97 -24.84 -4.38
N ALA A 338 6.11 -24.50 -4.98
CA ALA A 338 7.38 -24.52 -4.25
C ALA A 338 7.51 -23.24 -3.41
N THR A 339 7.96 -23.35 -2.15
CA THR A 339 8.36 -22.24 -1.30
C THR A 339 9.53 -21.52 -1.95
N GLY A 340 9.34 -20.24 -2.24
CA GLY A 340 10.36 -19.40 -2.85
C GLY A 340 9.76 -18.53 -3.95
N GLU A 341 10.61 -18.16 -4.90
CA GLU A 341 10.25 -17.25 -5.99
C GLU A 341 9.59 -17.98 -7.18
N ASP A 342 9.16 -19.23 -7.03
CA ASP A 342 8.62 -20.09 -8.09
C ASP A 342 7.12 -19.87 -8.38
N LEU A 343 6.67 -20.31 -9.55
CA LEU A 343 5.25 -20.29 -9.93
C LEU A 343 4.50 -21.55 -9.45
N PRO A 344 3.18 -21.44 -9.16
CA PRO A 344 2.33 -22.61 -8.97
C PRO A 344 2.33 -23.47 -10.24
N SER A 345 2.22 -24.79 -10.06
CA SER A 345 1.95 -25.71 -11.16
C SER A 345 0.61 -25.38 -11.84
N GLU A 346 0.43 -25.94 -13.03
CA GLU A 346 -0.91 -26.11 -13.57
C GLU A 346 -1.78 -26.92 -12.58
N ILE A 347 -3.09 -26.66 -12.63
CA ILE A 347 -4.06 -27.47 -11.90
C ILE A 347 -4.17 -28.81 -12.62
N ILE A 348 -4.00 -29.90 -11.86
CA ILE A 348 -4.39 -31.23 -12.33
C ILE A 348 -5.72 -31.61 -11.68
N THR A 349 -6.58 -32.25 -12.47
CA THR A 349 -7.85 -32.79 -11.99
C THR A 349 -7.71 -34.30 -11.76
N VAL A 350 -8.02 -34.74 -10.54
CA VAL A 350 -7.93 -36.14 -10.13
C VAL A 350 -9.33 -36.63 -9.77
N THR A 351 -9.81 -37.64 -10.50
CA THR A 351 -11.10 -38.31 -10.23
C THR A 351 -10.85 -39.66 -9.56
N VAL A 352 -11.39 -39.85 -8.35
CA VAL A 352 -11.19 -41.10 -7.58
C VAL A 352 -12.41 -41.99 -7.74
N LEU A 353 -12.46 -42.81 -8.81
CA LEU A 353 -13.65 -43.66 -9.08
C LEU A 353 -13.71 -44.92 -8.20
N GLU A 354 -14.92 -45.34 -7.82
CA GLU A 354 -15.17 -46.67 -7.27
C GLU A 354 -14.87 -47.82 -8.25
N SER A 355 -14.29 -48.92 -7.76
CA SER A 355 -14.24 -50.18 -8.50
C SER A 355 -15.55 -50.94 -8.31
N THR A 356 -16.47 -50.86 -9.28
CA THR A 356 -17.64 -51.74 -9.29
C THR A 356 -17.21 -53.18 -9.60
N CYS A 357 -16.91 -53.97 -8.56
CA CYS A 357 -16.73 -55.41 -8.71
C CYS A 357 -18.13 -56.05 -8.78
N ARG A 358 -18.68 -56.21 -10.01
CA ARG A 358 -19.90 -57.03 -10.19
C ARG A 358 -19.54 -58.49 -9.96
N SER A 359 -19.75 -59.00 -8.75
CA SER A 359 -19.78 -60.44 -8.50
C SER A 359 -20.92 -61.07 -9.31
N LYS A 360 -20.57 -61.76 -10.41
CA LYS A 360 -21.49 -62.71 -11.06
C LYS A 360 -21.67 -63.89 -10.10
N ILE A 361 -22.77 -63.91 -9.36
CA ILE A 361 -23.23 -65.10 -8.65
C ILE A 361 -23.70 -66.09 -9.72
N ILE A 362 -22.93 -67.17 -9.93
CA ILE A 362 -23.35 -68.31 -10.74
C ILE A 362 -24.12 -69.25 -9.81
N PHE A 363 -25.44 -69.33 -9.97
CA PHE A 363 -26.24 -70.37 -9.33
C PHE A 363 -26.02 -71.69 -10.06
N ILE A 364 -25.39 -72.67 -9.40
CA ILE A 364 -25.41 -74.07 -9.83
C ILE A 364 -26.58 -74.73 -9.09
N HIS A 365 -27.61 -75.16 -9.83
CA HIS A 365 -28.65 -76.02 -9.31
C HIS A 365 -28.15 -77.47 -9.32
N LEU A 366 -28.22 -78.14 -8.16
CA LEU A 366 -28.11 -79.60 -8.02
C LEU A 366 -29.49 -80.20 -7.90
#